data_AF-A0A520K2F0-F1
#
_entry.id   AF-A0A520K2F0-F1
#
_cell.length_a   1.000
_cell.length_b   1.000
_cell.length_c   1.000
_cell.angle_alpha   90.00
_cell.angle_beta   90.00
_cell.angle_gamma   90.00
#
_symmetry.space_group_name_H-M   'P 1'
#
loop_
_entity.id
_entity.type
_entity.pdbx_description
1 polymer ?
#
loop_
_entity_poly.entity_id
_entity_poly.type
_entity_poly.pdbx_seq_one_letter_code
_entity_poly.pdbx_strand_id
1 'polypeptide(L)'
;MPRKQKGKKGRKTKSAGRFGARYGRKIRKLVAEIEEQTRALHKCPKCERKSVRRIGTGIWRCSKCGYTFSGGTYIPRTPVGIAVERAVKRLVEREAGVESEQETEAGSIAEEGR
;
A
#
# COMPACT_ATOMS: atom_id res chain seq x y z
N MET A 1 -48.08 -5.07 -14.59
CA MET A 1 -47.19 -4.62 -13.49
C MET A 1 -45.75 -5.06 -13.81
N PRO A 2 -44.76 -4.15 -13.87
CA PRO A 2 -43.39 -4.54 -14.18
C PRO A 2 -42.80 -5.38 -13.02
N ARG A 3 -42.39 -6.62 -13.33
CA ARG A 3 -41.75 -7.52 -12.37
C ARG A 3 -40.46 -6.88 -11.85
N LYS A 4 -40.43 -6.55 -10.55
CA LYS A 4 -39.23 -6.06 -9.85
C LYS A 4 -38.13 -7.10 -9.97
N GLN A 5 -37.13 -6.86 -10.83
CA GLN A 5 -35.95 -7.71 -10.95
C GLN A 5 -35.36 -7.95 -9.56
N LYS A 6 -35.38 -9.21 -9.11
CA LYS A 6 -34.73 -9.63 -7.85
C LYS A 6 -33.24 -9.39 -8.01
N GLY A 7 -32.71 -8.30 -7.43
CA GLY A 7 -31.28 -8.02 -7.43
C GLY A 7 -30.50 -9.17 -6.76
N LYS A 8 -29.32 -9.50 -7.31
CA LYS A 8 -28.43 -10.56 -6.78
C LYS A 8 -28.30 -10.45 -5.26
N LYS A 9 -28.45 -11.58 -4.55
CA LYS A 9 -28.34 -11.68 -3.08
C LYS A 9 -27.01 -11.05 -2.65
N GLY A 10 -27.06 -10.12 -1.70
CA GLY A 10 -25.87 -9.41 -1.23
C GLY A 10 -25.49 -8.16 -2.01
N ARG A 11 -26.27 -7.68 -3.00
CA ARG A 11 -25.98 -6.40 -3.71
C ARG A 11 -25.75 -5.21 -2.76
N LYS A 12 -26.50 -5.14 -1.66
CA LYS A 12 -26.39 -4.06 -0.66
C LYS A 12 -25.34 -4.35 0.43
N THR A 13 -25.13 -5.63 0.75
CA THR A 13 -24.33 -6.08 1.90
C THR A 13 -22.96 -6.62 1.52
N LYS A 14 -22.66 -6.81 0.22
CA LYS A 14 -21.41 -7.36 -0.33
C LYS A 14 -20.91 -8.57 0.48
N SER A 15 -19.61 -8.62 0.79
CA SER A 15 -18.99 -9.68 1.59
C SER A 15 -19.54 -9.77 3.02
N ALA A 16 -20.03 -8.66 3.58
CA ALA A 16 -20.64 -8.60 4.90
C ALA A 16 -22.02 -9.28 4.98
N GLY A 17 -22.55 -9.79 3.87
CA GLY A 17 -23.74 -10.66 3.86
C GLY A 17 -23.57 -11.92 4.71
N ARG A 18 -22.33 -12.40 4.91
CA ARG A 18 -22.00 -13.55 5.78
C ARG A 18 -22.42 -13.38 7.23
N PHE A 19 -22.60 -12.14 7.68
CA PHE A 19 -22.98 -11.85 9.07
C PHE A 19 -24.49 -11.99 9.34
N GLY A 20 -25.31 -12.27 8.33
CA GLY A 20 -26.76 -12.38 8.49
C GLY A 20 -27.38 -11.07 9.01
N ALA A 21 -28.32 -11.16 9.94
CA ALA A 21 -28.99 -10.00 10.54
C ALA A 21 -28.17 -9.28 11.64
N ARG A 22 -27.01 -9.81 12.04
CA ARG A 22 -26.24 -9.36 13.21
C ARG A 22 -25.44 -8.07 12.94
N TYR A 23 -25.05 -7.39 14.02
CA TYR A 23 -24.11 -6.24 14.08
C TYR A 23 -24.57 -4.89 13.48
N GLY A 24 -25.78 -4.81 12.90
CA GLY A 24 -26.32 -3.56 12.37
C GLY A 24 -25.68 -3.09 11.05
N ARG A 25 -26.11 -1.94 10.54
CA ARG A 25 -25.74 -1.46 9.18
C ARG A 25 -24.33 -0.88 9.10
N LYS A 26 -23.94 -0.02 10.06
CA LYS A 26 -22.68 0.75 10.01
C LYS A 26 -21.46 -0.17 10.01
N ILE A 27 -21.40 -1.10 10.96
CA ILE A 27 -20.29 -2.04 11.10
C ILE A 27 -20.16 -2.92 9.84
N ARG A 28 -21.28 -3.48 9.35
CA ARG A 28 -21.27 -4.30 8.14
C ARG A 28 -20.82 -3.52 6.90
N LYS A 29 -21.18 -2.25 6.77
CA LYS A 29 -20.74 -1.40 5.66
C LYS A 29 -19.22 -1.18 5.70
N LEU A 30 -18.67 -0.85 6.87
CA LEU A 30 -17.23 -0.63 7.04
C LEU A 30 -16.44 -1.91 6.76
N VAL A 31 -16.88 -3.06 7.27
CA VAL A 31 -16.20 -4.34 7.01
C VAL A 31 -16.25 -4.70 5.53
N ALA A 32 -17.39 -4.50 4.87
CA ALA A 32 -17.51 -4.76 3.43
C ALA A 32 -16.54 -3.92 2.61
N GLU A 33 -16.36 -2.64 2.96
CA GLU A 33 -15.44 -1.72 2.29
C GLU A 33 -13.97 -2.13 2.52
N ILE A 34 -13.61 -2.44 3.76
CA ILE A 34 -12.26 -2.93 4.11
C ILE A 34 -11.95 -4.23 3.37
N GLU A 35 -12.89 -5.19 3.34
CA GLU A 35 -12.69 -6.48 2.67
C GLU A 35 -12.61 -6.34 1.15
N GLU A 36 -13.38 -5.42 0.56
CA GLU A 36 -13.32 -5.13 -0.87
C GLU A 36 -11.94 -4.58 -1.26
N GLN A 37 -11.41 -3.64 -0.48
CA GLN A 37 -10.05 -3.13 -0.66
C GLN A 37 -9.00 -4.23 -0.45
N THR A 38 -9.13 -5.02 0.62
CA THR A 38 -8.14 -6.05 0.96
C THR A 38 -8.08 -7.19 -0.06
N ARG A 39 -9.24 -7.56 -0.64
CA ARG A 39 -9.34 -8.64 -1.63
C ARG A 39 -9.04 -8.17 -3.05
N ALA A 40 -8.96 -6.86 -3.29
CA ALA A 40 -8.59 -6.33 -4.58
C ALA A 40 -7.15 -6.74 -4.95
N LEU A 41 -6.90 -6.91 -6.25
CA LEU A 41 -5.56 -7.17 -6.75
C LEU A 41 -4.78 -5.86 -6.82
N HIS A 42 -3.67 -5.80 -6.09
CA HIS A 42 -2.81 -4.61 -6.07
C HIS A 42 -1.59 -4.76 -6.98
N LYS A 43 -1.03 -3.61 -7.39
CA LYS A 43 0.20 -3.55 -8.19
C LYS A 43 1.39 -3.98 -7.33
N CYS A 44 2.24 -4.84 -7.89
CA CYS A 44 3.48 -5.26 -7.25
C CYS A 44 4.55 -4.17 -7.39
N PRO A 45 5.33 -3.84 -6.34
CA PRO A 45 6.43 -2.88 -6.45
C PRO A 45 7.60 -3.37 -7.31
N LYS A 46 7.75 -4.69 -7.50
CA LYS A 46 8.87 -5.28 -8.25
C LYS A 46 8.56 -5.53 -9.73
N CYS A 47 7.40 -6.14 -10.02
CA CYS A 47 7.03 -6.53 -11.38
C CYS A 47 5.85 -5.75 -11.97
N GLU A 48 5.32 -4.76 -11.23
CA GLU A 48 4.24 -3.82 -11.61
C GLU A 48 2.87 -4.42 -12.00
N ARG A 49 2.79 -5.74 -12.13
CA ARG A 49 1.55 -6.48 -12.40
C ARG A 49 0.59 -6.42 -11.22
N LYS A 50 -0.71 -6.30 -11.51
CA LYS A 50 -1.80 -6.37 -10.52
C LYS A 50 -2.06 -7.80 -10.09
N SER A 51 -1.22 -8.33 -9.19
CA SER A 51 -1.26 -9.74 -8.79
C SER A 51 -0.87 -9.99 -7.34
N VAL A 52 -0.77 -8.92 -6.55
CA VAL A 52 -0.48 -8.97 -5.13
C VAL A 52 -1.73 -9.36 -4.35
N ARG A 53 -1.56 -10.29 -3.41
CA ARG A 53 -2.59 -10.77 -2.49
C ARG A 53 -2.07 -10.73 -1.05
N ARG A 54 -2.99 -10.57 -0.11
CA ARG A 54 -2.69 -10.64 1.33
C ARG A 54 -2.50 -12.09 1.76
N ILE A 55 -1.43 -12.37 2.48
CA ILE A 55 -1.22 -13.69 3.13
C ILE A 55 -1.68 -13.63 4.58
N GLY A 56 -1.31 -12.58 5.29
CA GLY A 56 -1.60 -12.41 6.71
C GLY A 56 -1.67 -10.95 7.11
N THR A 57 -1.57 -10.69 8.40
CA THR A 57 -1.60 -9.34 8.96
C THR A 57 -0.35 -8.57 8.53
N GLY A 58 -0.51 -7.56 7.67
CA GLY A 58 0.61 -6.73 7.20
C GLY A 58 1.55 -7.40 6.20
N ILE A 59 1.32 -8.68 5.83
CA ILE A 59 2.18 -9.44 4.91
C ILE A 59 1.48 -9.64 3.57
N TRP A 60 2.12 -9.19 2.50
CA TRP A 60 1.63 -9.23 1.14
C TRP A 60 2.58 -10.02 0.23
N ARG A 61 2.03 -10.80 -0.70
CA ARG A 61 2.81 -11.57 -1.67
C ARG A 61 2.30 -11.40 -3.08
N CYS A 62 3.22 -11.21 -4.02
CA CYS A 62 2.94 -11.26 -5.43
C CYS A 62 2.85 -12.72 -5.91
N SER A 63 1.72 -13.09 -6.52
CA SER A 63 1.56 -14.43 -7.09
C SER A 63 2.39 -14.68 -8.36
N LYS A 64 2.84 -13.61 -9.05
CA LYS A 64 3.59 -13.72 -10.30
C LYS A 64 5.10 -13.81 -10.09
N CYS A 65 5.68 -12.94 -9.27
CA CYS A 65 7.14 -12.90 -9.05
C CYS A 65 7.57 -13.45 -7.68
N GLY A 66 6.62 -13.91 -6.85
CA GLY A 66 6.91 -14.47 -5.53
C GLY A 66 7.30 -13.47 -4.45
N TYR A 67 7.52 -12.19 -4.80
CA TYR A 67 7.98 -11.15 -3.88
C TYR A 67 7.01 -10.95 -2.70
N THR A 68 7.53 -11.14 -1.49
CA THR A 68 6.86 -10.90 -0.21
C THR A 68 7.33 -9.59 0.39
N PHE A 69 6.42 -8.75 0.84
CA PHE A 69 6.75 -7.47 1.46
C PHE A 69 5.80 -7.12 2.60
N SER A 70 6.28 -6.25 3.50
CA SER A 70 5.49 -5.66 4.57
C SER A 70 4.71 -4.46 4.06
N GLY A 71 3.47 -4.32 4.50
CA GLY A 71 2.58 -3.21 4.16
C GLY A 71 1.55 -2.97 5.25
N GLY A 72 0.50 -2.21 4.93
CA GLY A 72 -0.61 -2.04 5.85
C GLY A 72 -1.42 -3.32 6.07
N THR A 73 -2.22 -3.34 7.14
CA THR A 73 -3.03 -4.51 7.49
C THR A 73 -4.08 -4.86 6.44
N TYR A 74 -4.73 -3.85 5.85
CA TYR A 74 -5.82 -4.02 4.88
C TYR A 74 -5.50 -3.45 3.49
N ILE A 75 -4.47 -2.61 3.38
CA ILE A 75 -4.03 -1.98 2.14
C ILE A 75 -2.51 -2.12 2.07
N PRO A 76 -1.92 -2.53 0.94
CA PRO A 76 -0.47 -2.78 0.84
C PRO A 76 0.37 -1.51 1.01
N ARG A 77 -0.09 -0.34 0.52
CA ARG A 77 0.53 0.96 0.79
C ARG A 77 -0.43 1.86 1.55
N THR A 78 -0.01 2.30 2.73
CA THR A 78 -0.78 3.22 3.56
C THR A 78 -0.43 4.67 3.22
N PRO A 79 -1.35 5.63 3.39
CA PRO A 79 -1.06 7.04 3.14
C PRO A 79 0.08 7.55 4.04
N VAL A 80 0.13 7.10 5.30
CA VAL A 80 1.22 7.43 6.23
C VAL A 80 2.54 6.82 5.76
N GLY A 81 2.55 5.56 5.30
CA GLY A 81 3.75 4.92 4.77
C GLY A 81 4.31 5.67 3.56
N ILE A 82 3.43 6.11 2.65
CA ILE A 82 3.84 6.92 1.49
C ILE A 82 4.45 8.27 1.93
N ALA A 83 3.90 8.91 2.97
CA ALA A 83 4.43 10.16 3.49
C ALA A 83 5.85 9.97 4.08
N VAL A 84 6.06 8.89 4.84
CA VAL A 84 7.38 8.55 5.40
C VAL A 84 8.37 8.20 4.29
N GLU A 85 7.98 7.39 3.30
CA GLU A 85 8.83 7.07 2.13
C GLU A 85 9.34 8.34 1.44
N ARG A 86 8.48 9.35 1.27
CA ARG A 86 8.85 10.64 0.67
C ARG A 86 9.76 11.47 1.57
N ALA A 87 9.53 11.47 2.88
CA ALA A 87 10.37 12.19 3.83
C ALA A 87 11.79 11.59 3.87
N VAL A 88 11.89 10.26 3.96
CA VAL A 88 13.17 9.54 3.94
C VAL A 88 13.92 9.81 2.64
N LYS A 89 13.24 9.74 1.49
CA LYS A 89 13.85 10.03 0.19
C LYS A 89 14.51 11.43 0.16
N ARG A 90 13.83 12.45 0.69
CA ARG A 90 14.35 13.82 0.74
C ARG A 90 15.56 13.98 1.67
N LEU A 91 15.61 13.20 2.76
CA LEU A 91 16.75 13.22 3.68
C LEU A 91 17.98 12.58 3.03
N VAL A 92 17.79 11.42 2.39
CA VAL A 92 18.88 10.74 1.65
C VAL A 92 19.42 11.61 0.51
N GLU A 93 18.55 12.29 -0.24
CA GLU A 93 18.98 13.22 -1.30
C GLU A 93 19.77 14.43 -0.74
N ARG A 94 19.46 14.89 0.47
CA ARG A 94 20.21 15.97 1.14
C ARG A 94 21.56 15.49 1.64
N GLU A 95 21.62 14.32 2.25
CA GLU A 95 22.86 13.70 2.72
C GLU A 95 23.82 13.43 1.54
N ALA A 96 23.31 12.91 0.43
CA ALA A 96 24.10 12.71 -0.80
C ALA A 96 24.61 14.03 -1.41
N GLY A 97 23.91 15.15 -1.20
CA GLY A 97 24.40 16.47 -1.61
C GLY A 97 25.57 16.95 -0.74
N VAL A 98 25.52 16.72 0.57
CA VAL A 98 26.57 17.11 1.52
C VAL A 98 27.86 16.32 1.27
N GLU A 99 27.78 15.04 0.89
CA GLU A 99 28.96 14.24 0.53
C GLU A 99 29.71 14.83 -0.68
N SER A 100 28.98 15.36 -1.68
CA SER A 100 29.62 15.98 -2.85
C SER A 100 30.29 17.33 -2.57
N GLU A 101 29.78 18.11 -1.60
CA GLU A 101 30.38 19.38 -1.20
C GLU A 101 31.68 19.15 -0.39
N GLN A 102 31.69 18.14 0.49
CA GLN A 102 32.87 17.79 1.30
C GLN A 102 34.02 17.21 0.46
N GLU A 103 33.73 16.46 -0.61
CA GLU A 103 34.75 15.99 -1.55
C GLU A 103 35.38 17.15 -2.36
N THR A 104 34.60 18.19 -2.69
CA THR A 104 35.13 19.37 -3.38
C THR A 104 35.98 20.27 -2.47
N GLU A 105 35.63 20.41 -1.19
CA GLU A 105 36.40 21.16 -0.20
C GLU A 105 37.69 20.42 0.22
N ALA A 106 37.66 19.09 0.33
CA ALA A 106 38.86 18.30 0.62
C ALA A 106 39.85 18.28 -0.56
N GLY A 107 39.33 18.33 -1.80
CA GLY A 107 40.16 18.44 -3.01
C GLY A 107 40.86 19.78 -3.17
N SER A 108 40.20 20.89 -2.82
CA SER A 108 40.78 22.24 -2.93
C SER A 108 41.83 22.54 -1.84
N ILE A 109 41.63 22.05 -0.61
CA ILE A 109 42.62 22.19 0.48
C ILE A 109 43.92 21.42 0.18
N ALA A 110 43.85 20.32 -0.57
CA ALA A 110 45.02 19.55 -0.97
C ALA A 110 45.86 20.23 -2.08
N GLU A 111 45.29 21.19 -2.83
CA GLU A 111 45.96 21.87 -3.95
C GLU A 111 46.68 23.17 -3.51
N GLU A 112 46.18 23.88 -2.50
CA GLU A 112 46.82 25.09 -1.92
C GLU A 112 48.01 24.80 -0.98
N GLY A 113 48.28 23.53 -0.67
CA GLY A 113 49.38 23.10 0.20
C GLY A 113 50.69 22.73 -0.52
N ARG A 114 50.86 23.06 -1.81
CA ARG A 114 52.06 22.75 -2.61
C ARG A 114 52.80 24.00 -3.06
#